data_AF-A0A2M7VL56-F1
#
_entry.id   AF-A0A2M7VL56-F1
#
_cell.length_a   1.000
_cell.length_b   1.000
_cell.length_c   1.000
_cell.angle_alpha   90.00
_cell.angle_beta   90.00
_cell.angle_gamma   90.00
#
_symmetry.space_group_name_H-M   'P 1'
#
loop_
_entity.id
_entity.type
_entity.pdbx_description
1 polymer ?
#
loop_
_entity_poly.entity_id
_entity_poly.type
_entity_poly.pdbx_seq_one_letter_code
_entity_poly.pdbx_strand_id
1 'polypeptide(L)'
;MKNKIKNLMKEKIKKIKVSKKQFAEALYVWLSKNWNIEVIKGITKEFEVKNIKDFIKISKELFFLNMWSVICACEAELGDKDKRNECLDIFCNLVYKSHPEKKEKSFSNWMEEIKKKCIEYDKALEIKHPNSQSWKPGLEITKLISRNLFGKPVMIGYFSIYGRIVFATKHLRELIKKFDIE
;
A
#
# COMPACT_ATOMS: atom_id res chain seq x y z
N MET A 1 -19.01 24.31 -29.11
CA MET A 1 -18.44 22.95 -28.93
C MET A 1 -17.67 22.75 -27.62
N LYS A 2 -16.78 23.67 -27.19
CA LYS A 2 -16.01 23.52 -25.92
C LYS A 2 -16.86 23.31 -24.66
N ASN A 3 -18.05 23.91 -24.57
CA ASN A 3 -18.96 23.72 -23.43
C ASN A 3 -19.71 22.36 -23.43
N LYS A 4 -19.86 21.72 -24.60
CA LYS A 4 -20.48 20.38 -24.70
C LYS A 4 -19.50 19.29 -24.24
N ILE A 5 -18.19 19.47 -24.52
CA ILE A 5 -17.11 18.57 -24.06
C ILE A 5 -16.89 18.69 -22.54
N LYS A 6 -16.95 19.90 -21.97
CA LYS A 6 -16.88 20.09 -20.51
C LYS A 6 -18.06 19.46 -19.75
N ASN A 7 -19.24 19.38 -20.37
CA ASN A 7 -20.39 18.71 -19.77
C ASN A 7 -20.35 17.18 -19.93
N LEU A 8 -19.74 16.65 -21.00
CA LEU A 8 -19.48 15.21 -21.16
C LEU A 8 -18.40 14.70 -20.17
N MET A 9 -17.43 15.54 -19.80
CA MET A 9 -16.42 15.22 -18.77
C MET A 9 -16.95 15.30 -17.32
N LYS A 10 -18.23 15.65 -17.14
CA LYS A 10 -18.93 15.68 -15.84
C LYS A 10 -19.97 14.56 -15.72
N GLU A 11 -19.82 13.45 -16.46
CA GLU A 11 -20.45 12.21 -15.99
C GLU A 11 -19.83 11.88 -14.64
N LYS A 12 -20.55 12.20 -13.56
CA LYS A 12 -20.26 11.70 -12.23
C LYS A 12 -20.19 10.17 -12.39
N ILE A 13 -18.98 9.61 -12.34
CA ILE A 13 -18.79 8.17 -12.27
C ILE A 13 -19.72 7.69 -11.16
N LYS A 14 -20.75 6.93 -11.55
CA LYS A 14 -21.73 6.44 -10.61
C LYS A 14 -20.98 5.53 -9.64
N LYS A 15 -20.82 5.98 -8.41
CA LYS A 15 -20.15 5.20 -7.37
C LYS A 15 -20.94 3.91 -7.13
N ILE A 16 -20.20 2.83 -6.93
CA ILE A 16 -20.75 1.53 -6.58
C ILE A 16 -21.03 1.56 -5.08
N LYS A 17 -22.31 1.43 -4.71
CA LYS A 17 -22.72 1.29 -3.32
C LYS A 17 -22.23 -0.04 -2.76
N VAL A 18 -21.51 -0.01 -1.66
CA VAL A 18 -20.93 -1.17 -1.02
C VAL A 18 -21.03 -1.04 0.50
N SER A 19 -21.18 -2.15 1.18
CA SER A 19 -20.96 -2.20 2.64
C SER A 19 -19.48 -2.01 2.98
N LYS A 20 -19.19 -1.61 4.21
CA LYS A 20 -17.82 -1.58 4.78
C LYS A 20 -17.07 -2.91 4.58
N LYS A 21 -17.77 -4.04 4.71
CA LYS A 21 -17.20 -5.38 4.50
C LYS A 21 -16.79 -5.61 3.05
N GLN A 22 -17.67 -5.32 2.09
CA GLN A 22 -17.35 -5.46 0.65
C GLN A 22 -16.21 -4.53 0.24
N PHE A 23 -16.17 -3.33 0.80
CA PHE A 23 -15.04 -2.42 0.60
C PHE A 23 -13.73 -3.00 1.14
N ALA A 24 -13.73 -3.51 2.38
CA ALA A 24 -12.56 -4.16 2.97
C ALA A 24 -12.11 -5.42 2.18
N GLU A 25 -13.05 -6.19 1.65
CA GLU A 25 -12.77 -7.31 0.74
C GLU A 25 -12.12 -6.85 -0.57
N ALA A 26 -12.57 -5.74 -1.15
CA ALA A 26 -11.95 -5.16 -2.34
C ALA A 26 -10.49 -4.72 -2.07
N LEU A 27 -10.22 -4.12 -0.91
CA LEU A 27 -8.86 -3.79 -0.47
C LEU A 27 -8.01 -5.06 -0.28
N TYR A 28 -8.58 -6.10 0.33
CA TYR A 28 -7.92 -7.39 0.53
C TYR A 28 -7.58 -8.09 -0.79
N VAL A 29 -8.49 -8.07 -1.77
CA VAL A 29 -8.25 -8.58 -3.12
C VAL A 29 -7.14 -7.78 -3.80
N TRP A 30 -7.14 -6.45 -3.66
CA TRP A 30 -6.07 -5.61 -4.20
C TRP A 30 -4.71 -6.00 -3.58
N LEU A 31 -4.63 -6.14 -2.26
CA LEU A 31 -3.41 -6.55 -1.56
C LEU A 31 -2.92 -7.91 -2.07
N SER A 32 -3.82 -8.89 -2.17
CA SER A 32 -3.49 -10.26 -2.60
C SER A 32 -2.97 -10.31 -4.04
N LYS A 33 -3.49 -9.46 -4.93
CA LYS A 33 -2.98 -9.32 -6.31
C LYS A 33 -1.62 -8.62 -6.37
N ASN A 34 -1.30 -7.76 -5.41
CA ASN A 34 -0.04 -7.01 -5.36
C ASN A 34 1.01 -7.63 -4.43
N TRP A 35 0.64 -8.69 -3.71
CA TRP A 35 1.51 -9.47 -2.84
C TRP A 35 1.27 -10.97 -3.11
N ASN A 36 1.80 -11.44 -4.25
CA ASN A 36 1.80 -12.84 -4.62
C ASN A 36 3.18 -13.27 -5.15
N ILE A 37 3.37 -14.58 -5.29
CA ILE A 37 4.67 -15.17 -5.64
C ILE A 37 5.23 -14.66 -6.97
N GLU A 38 4.40 -14.43 -7.99
CA GLU A 38 4.85 -13.97 -9.31
C GLU A 38 5.34 -12.54 -9.24
N VAL A 39 4.57 -11.70 -8.54
CA VAL A 39 4.89 -10.30 -8.28
C VAL A 39 6.18 -10.18 -7.49
N ILE A 40 6.34 -10.95 -6.42
CA ILE A 40 7.55 -10.97 -5.60
C ILE A 40 8.73 -11.47 -6.44
N LYS A 41 8.58 -12.56 -7.19
CA LYS A 41 9.62 -13.09 -8.08
C LYS A 41 10.11 -12.04 -9.07
N GLY A 42 9.19 -11.31 -9.72
CA GLY A 42 9.53 -10.23 -10.64
C GLY A 42 10.44 -9.18 -10.01
N ILE A 43 10.10 -8.74 -8.79
CA ILE A 43 10.90 -7.75 -8.05
C ILE A 43 12.24 -8.34 -7.65
N THR A 44 12.26 -9.55 -7.09
CA THR A 44 13.50 -10.19 -6.62
C THR A 44 14.52 -10.41 -7.74
N LYS A 45 14.06 -10.60 -8.99
CA LYS A 45 14.95 -10.65 -10.16
C LYS A 45 15.67 -9.32 -10.38
N GLU A 46 14.98 -8.20 -10.22
CA GLU A 46 15.56 -6.86 -10.37
C GLU A 46 16.51 -6.51 -9.21
N PHE A 47 16.43 -7.24 -8.09
CA PHE A 47 17.38 -7.20 -6.98
C PHE A 47 18.51 -8.23 -7.07
N GLU A 48 18.58 -9.00 -8.16
CA GLU A 48 19.55 -10.09 -8.33
C GLU A 48 19.61 -11.08 -7.16
N VAL A 49 18.46 -11.33 -6.53
CA VAL A 49 18.36 -12.16 -5.33
C VAL A 49 18.60 -13.61 -5.69
N LYS A 50 19.63 -14.22 -5.09
CA LYS A 50 20.03 -15.61 -5.36
C LYS A 50 19.65 -16.60 -4.26
N ASN A 51 19.24 -16.13 -3.08
CA ASN A 51 18.95 -17.00 -1.94
C ASN A 51 17.55 -16.78 -1.37
N ILE A 52 17.05 -17.80 -0.66
CA ILE A 52 15.69 -17.81 -0.09
C ILE A 52 15.51 -16.82 1.07
N LYS A 53 16.58 -16.53 1.83
CA LYS A 53 16.51 -15.61 2.98
C LYS A 53 16.20 -14.18 2.51
N ASP A 54 16.89 -13.73 1.47
CA ASP A 54 16.66 -12.42 0.86
C ASP A 54 15.31 -12.35 0.15
N PHE A 55 14.88 -13.45 -0.47
CA PHE A 55 13.52 -13.57 -1.03
C PHE A 55 12.45 -13.35 0.04
N ILE A 56 12.56 -14.03 1.19
CA ILE A 56 11.63 -13.87 2.32
C ILE A 56 11.66 -12.43 2.84
N LYS A 57 12.86 -11.85 2.97
CA LYS A 57 13.03 -10.48 3.44
C LYS A 57 12.35 -9.46 2.53
N ILE A 58 12.52 -9.59 1.21
CA ILE A 58 11.86 -8.74 0.21
C ILE A 58 10.35 -8.95 0.23
N SER A 59 9.88 -10.20 0.27
CA SER A 59 8.45 -10.51 0.39
C SER A 59 7.82 -9.81 1.59
N LYS A 60 8.48 -9.86 2.76
CA LYS A 60 8.01 -9.24 4.00
C LYS A 60 8.00 -7.72 3.93
N GLU A 61 9.03 -7.11 3.37
CA GLU A 61 9.09 -5.65 3.24
C GLU A 61 8.05 -5.13 2.23
N LEU A 62 7.82 -5.84 1.13
CA LEU A 62 6.76 -5.53 0.16
C LEU A 62 5.36 -5.68 0.76
N PHE A 63 5.18 -6.68 1.61
CA PHE A 63 3.93 -6.85 2.35
C PHE A 63 3.63 -5.60 3.20
N PHE A 64 4.59 -5.15 4.02
CA PHE A 64 4.43 -3.96 4.84
C PHE A 64 4.19 -2.70 4.00
N LEU A 65 4.91 -2.56 2.88
CA LEU A 65 4.74 -1.43 1.96
C LEU A 65 3.32 -1.38 1.37
N ASN A 66 2.77 -2.53 0.98
CA ASN A 66 1.42 -2.61 0.44
C ASN A 66 0.36 -2.36 1.53
N MET A 67 0.56 -2.85 2.75
CA MET A 67 -0.31 -2.55 3.90
C MET A 67 -0.35 -1.05 4.18
N TRP A 68 0.82 -0.42 4.27
CA TRP A 68 0.94 1.03 4.45
C TRP A 68 0.26 1.80 3.32
N SER A 69 0.45 1.38 2.07
CA SER A 69 -0.20 2.01 0.90
C SER A 69 -1.72 1.99 0.99
N VAL A 70 -2.31 0.88 1.45
CA VAL A 70 -3.77 0.77 1.67
C VAL A 70 -4.23 1.76 2.75
N ILE A 71 -3.52 1.80 3.88
CA ILE A 71 -3.84 2.69 5.01
C ILE A 71 -3.80 4.16 4.55
N CYS A 72 -2.69 4.60 3.95
CA CYS A 72 -2.55 5.98 3.47
C CYS A 72 -3.58 6.35 2.40
N ALA A 73 -3.95 5.43 1.51
CA ALA A 73 -4.97 5.68 0.52
C ALA A 73 -6.36 5.86 1.17
N CYS A 74 -6.69 5.05 2.18
CA CYS A 74 -7.93 5.19 2.93
C CYS A 74 -7.96 6.49 3.74
N GLU A 75 -6.87 6.87 4.39
CA GLU A 75 -6.76 8.15 5.12
C GLU A 75 -6.92 9.36 4.21
N ALA A 76 -6.37 9.30 2.99
CA ALA A 76 -6.45 10.40 2.03
C ALA A 76 -7.84 10.55 1.39
N GLU A 77 -8.56 9.45 1.18
CA GLU A 77 -9.79 9.44 0.38
C GLU A 77 -11.07 9.27 1.20
N LEU A 78 -10.99 8.75 2.44
CA LEU A 78 -12.12 8.59 3.36
C LEU A 78 -12.07 9.66 4.45
N GLY A 79 -12.82 10.74 4.24
CA GLY A 79 -12.94 11.86 5.18
C GLY A 79 -13.67 11.52 6.48
N ASP A 80 -14.59 10.55 6.44
CA ASP A 80 -15.26 10.01 7.63
C ASP A 80 -14.31 9.08 8.38
N LYS A 81 -13.85 9.54 9.55
CA LYS A 81 -12.85 8.84 10.38
C LYS A 81 -13.37 7.52 10.92
N ASP A 82 -14.62 7.48 11.39
CA ASP A 82 -15.16 6.28 12.04
C ASP A 82 -15.41 5.20 10.99
N LYS A 83 -16.02 5.59 9.85
CA LYS A 83 -16.21 4.69 8.70
C LYS A 83 -14.89 4.16 8.17
N ARG A 84 -13.86 5.01 8.06
CA ARG A 84 -12.52 4.61 7.62
C ARG A 84 -11.92 3.58 8.58
N ASN A 85 -11.94 3.85 9.88
CA ASN A 85 -11.33 2.99 10.88
C ASN A 85 -12.02 1.61 10.90
N GLU A 86 -13.35 1.56 10.84
CA GLU A 86 -14.09 0.30 10.74
C GLU A 86 -13.70 -0.50 9.48
N CYS A 87 -13.60 0.16 8.32
CA CYS A 87 -13.17 -0.51 7.09
C CYS A 87 -11.75 -1.08 7.20
N LEU A 88 -10.82 -0.31 7.77
CA LEU A 88 -9.44 -0.72 7.97
C LEU A 88 -9.32 -1.85 9.00
N ASP A 89 -10.12 -1.84 10.06
CA ASP A 89 -10.16 -2.91 11.05
C ASP A 89 -10.66 -4.23 10.43
N ILE A 90 -11.71 -4.18 9.61
CA ILE A 90 -12.20 -5.36 8.88
C ILE A 90 -11.12 -5.86 7.92
N PHE A 91 -10.48 -4.97 7.16
CA PHE A 91 -9.41 -5.31 6.23
C PHE A 91 -8.23 -5.98 6.95
N CYS A 92 -7.72 -5.37 8.02
CA CYS A 92 -6.62 -5.92 8.81
C CYS A 92 -6.97 -7.29 9.39
N ASN A 93 -8.21 -7.48 9.85
CA ASN A 93 -8.70 -8.79 10.29
C ASN A 93 -8.74 -9.81 9.16
N LEU A 94 -9.12 -9.43 7.92
CA LEU A 94 -9.07 -10.33 6.76
C LEU A 94 -7.63 -10.75 6.44
N VAL A 95 -6.70 -9.80 6.40
CA VAL A 95 -5.27 -10.07 6.15
C VAL A 95 -4.70 -10.99 7.24
N TYR A 96 -5.00 -10.69 8.51
CA TYR A 96 -4.71 -11.53 9.65
C TYR A 96 -5.60 -12.78 9.74
N LYS A 97 -6.55 -13.05 8.85
CA LYS A 97 -7.22 -14.38 8.79
C LYS A 97 -6.68 -15.23 7.66
N SER A 98 -5.91 -14.64 6.75
CA SER A 98 -5.28 -15.34 5.63
C SER A 98 -3.79 -15.66 5.77
N HIS A 99 -3.04 -15.03 6.69
CA HIS A 99 -1.62 -15.35 6.88
C HIS A 99 -1.34 -16.75 7.51
N PRO A 100 -0.43 -17.56 6.96
CA PRO A 100 -0.12 -18.89 7.50
C PRO A 100 0.75 -18.85 8.77
N GLU A 101 1.54 -17.79 8.99
CA GLU A 101 2.50 -17.66 10.11
C GLU A 101 1.85 -17.32 11.48
N LYS A 102 0.51 -17.32 11.57
CA LYS A 102 -0.23 -16.85 12.77
C LYS A 102 -0.18 -17.77 13.97
N LYS A 103 0.37 -18.96 13.83
CA LYS A 103 0.34 -19.95 14.91
C LYS A 103 1.06 -19.47 16.17
N GLU A 104 1.91 -18.44 16.06
CA GLU A 104 2.77 -17.99 17.16
C GLU A 104 2.48 -16.56 17.65
N LYS A 105 1.56 -15.81 17.00
CA LYS A 105 1.42 -14.37 17.28
C LYS A 105 -0.04 -13.91 17.33
N SER A 106 -0.42 -13.19 18.40
CA SER A 106 -1.75 -12.59 18.55
C SER A 106 -2.01 -11.47 17.53
N PHE A 107 -3.29 -11.19 17.23
CA PHE A 107 -3.69 -10.09 16.34
C PHE A 107 -3.14 -8.75 16.80
N SER A 108 -3.20 -8.47 18.11
CA SER A 108 -2.67 -7.23 18.70
C SER A 108 -1.18 -7.06 18.42
N ASN A 109 -0.38 -8.09 18.71
CA ASN A 109 1.06 -8.02 18.50
C ASN A 109 1.37 -7.87 17.00
N TRP A 110 0.59 -8.52 16.13
CA TRP A 110 0.74 -8.39 14.67
C TRP A 110 0.43 -6.97 14.20
N MET A 111 -0.66 -6.37 14.67
CA MET A 111 -1.00 -4.98 14.39
C MET A 111 0.07 -4.00 14.88
N GLU A 112 0.71 -4.25 16.02
CA GLU A 112 1.82 -3.41 16.49
C GLU A 112 3.01 -3.43 15.54
N GLU A 113 3.32 -4.56 14.89
CA GLU A 113 4.37 -4.62 13.87
C GLU A 113 4.00 -3.82 12.63
N ILE A 114 2.76 -3.95 12.15
CA ILE A 114 2.25 -3.15 11.03
C ILE A 114 2.37 -1.66 11.36
N LYS A 115 1.93 -1.26 12.56
CA LYS A 115 1.99 0.12 13.04
C LYS A 115 3.41 0.65 13.11
N LYS A 116 4.36 -0.13 13.66
CA LYS A 116 5.79 0.25 13.70
C LYS A 116 6.33 0.51 12.29
N LYS A 117 6.01 -0.36 11.34
CA LYS A 117 6.42 -0.20 9.93
C LYS A 117 5.78 1.00 9.25
N CYS A 118 4.50 1.25 9.48
CA CYS A 118 3.83 2.46 8.97
C CYS A 118 4.50 3.73 9.50
N ILE A 119 4.80 3.80 10.80
CA ILE A 119 5.51 4.93 11.41
C ILE A 119 6.91 5.11 10.79
N GLU A 120 7.64 4.02 10.50
CA GLU A 120 8.93 4.11 9.79
C GLU A 120 8.78 4.76 8.41
N TYR A 121 7.76 4.37 7.64
CA TYR A 121 7.50 4.93 6.31
C TYR A 121 7.01 6.38 6.38
N ASP A 122 6.11 6.71 7.31
CA ASP A 122 5.64 8.08 7.52
C ASP A 122 6.78 9.02 7.92
N LYS A 123 7.65 8.58 8.83
CA LYS A 123 8.87 9.33 9.18
C LYS A 123 9.80 9.53 7.98
N ALA A 124 9.94 8.53 7.11
CA ALA A 124 10.72 8.70 5.89
C ALA A 124 10.12 9.77 4.94
N LEU A 125 8.81 9.99 4.99
CA LEU A 125 8.13 11.07 4.27
C LEU A 125 8.31 12.44 4.95
N GLU A 126 8.18 12.51 6.27
CA GLU A 126 8.19 13.75 7.04
C GLU A 126 9.59 14.34 7.25
N ILE A 127 10.61 13.51 7.52
CA ILE A 127 11.94 13.93 7.97
C ILE A 127 12.68 14.81 6.94
N LYS A 128 12.26 14.87 5.67
CA LYS A 128 12.96 15.64 4.62
C LYS A 128 12.11 16.51 3.70
N HIS A 129 10.79 16.57 3.87
CA HIS A 129 9.93 17.33 2.96
C HIS A 129 8.94 18.29 3.66
N PRO A 130 9.41 19.30 4.40
CA PRO A 130 8.52 20.35 4.88
C PRO A 130 7.97 21.21 3.73
N ASN A 131 8.65 21.30 2.58
CA ASN A 131 8.21 22.08 1.40
C ASN A 131 8.86 21.55 0.10
N SER A 132 8.13 20.88 -0.80
CA SER A 132 8.28 20.87 -2.29
C SER A 132 7.95 19.55 -3.01
N GLN A 133 7.31 19.72 -4.18
CA GLN A 133 7.26 18.89 -5.40
C GLN A 133 7.18 17.34 -5.29
N SER A 134 5.95 16.84 -5.50
CA SER A 134 5.40 15.58 -6.08
C SER A 134 6.23 14.33 -6.47
N TRP A 135 7.52 14.19 -6.18
CA TRP A 135 8.32 13.01 -6.59
C TRP A 135 9.36 12.51 -5.56
N LYS A 136 9.80 13.36 -4.62
CA LYS A 136 10.77 12.96 -3.56
C LYS A 136 10.24 12.02 -2.46
N PRO A 137 8.95 12.05 -2.07
CA PRO A 137 8.35 11.10 -1.11
C PRO A 137 8.64 9.62 -1.40
N GLY A 138 8.46 9.17 -2.64
CA GLY A 138 8.70 7.78 -3.01
C GLY A 138 10.18 7.38 -2.96
N LEU A 139 11.10 8.34 -3.18
CA LEU A 139 12.54 8.13 -3.18
C LEU A 139 13.07 7.83 -1.78
N GLU A 140 12.59 8.53 -0.75
CA GLU A 140 13.04 8.29 0.62
C GLU A 140 12.51 6.97 1.19
N ILE A 141 11.26 6.61 0.89
CA ILE A 141 10.74 5.27 1.23
C ILE A 141 11.56 4.19 0.52
N THR A 142 11.92 4.40 -0.74
CA THR A 142 12.75 3.42 -1.48
C THR A 142 14.15 3.26 -0.85
N LYS A 143 14.77 4.37 -0.43
CA LYS A 143 16.06 4.32 0.28
C LYS A 143 15.94 3.59 1.62
N LEU A 144 14.87 3.84 2.37
CA LEU A 144 14.60 3.16 3.64
C LEU A 144 14.45 1.65 3.41
N ILE A 145 13.63 1.25 2.44
CA ILE A 145 13.46 -0.17 2.10
C ILE A 145 14.81 -0.79 1.71
N SER A 146 15.58 -0.13 0.86
CA SER A 146 16.90 -0.63 0.44
C SER A 146 17.85 -0.82 1.64
N ARG A 147 17.85 0.11 2.60
CA ARG A 147 18.58 -0.06 3.88
C ARG A 147 18.04 -1.22 4.70
N ASN A 148 16.72 -1.35 4.84
CA ASN A 148 16.11 -2.46 5.57
C ASN A 148 16.52 -3.80 4.96
N LEU A 149 16.56 -3.89 3.63
CA LEU A 149 16.91 -5.10 2.89
C LEU A 149 18.40 -5.42 2.89
N PHE A 150 19.28 -4.44 2.69
CA PHE A 150 20.70 -4.66 2.40
C PHE A 150 21.67 -4.03 3.41
N GLY A 151 21.17 -3.35 4.44
CA GLY A 151 21.97 -2.60 5.41
C GLY A 151 22.52 -1.27 4.89
N LYS A 152 22.38 -0.99 3.59
CA LYS A 152 22.83 0.25 2.92
C LYS A 152 21.89 0.61 1.78
N PRO A 153 21.85 1.89 1.34
CA PRO A 153 21.16 2.25 0.10
C PRO A 153 21.83 1.58 -1.10
N VAL A 154 21.05 0.82 -1.86
CA VAL A 154 21.44 0.18 -3.11
C VAL A 154 20.51 0.68 -4.23
N MET A 155 21.09 1.01 -5.38
CA MET A 155 20.36 1.50 -6.57
C MET A 155 19.75 0.38 -7.42
N ILE A 156 20.22 -0.86 -7.25
CA ILE A 156 19.64 -2.05 -7.89
C ILE A 156 18.22 -2.28 -7.34
N GLY A 157 17.24 -2.52 -8.22
CA GLY A 157 15.82 -2.65 -7.87
C GLY A 157 15.14 -1.37 -7.34
N TYR A 158 15.86 -0.25 -7.30
CA TYR A 158 15.37 1.04 -6.80
C TYR A 158 14.14 1.53 -7.58
N PHE A 159 14.23 1.57 -8.92
CA PHE A 159 13.14 2.05 -9.78
C PHE A 159 11.89 1.19 -9.68
N SER A 160 12.06 -0.08 -9.36
CA SER A 160 10.98 -1.04 -9.19
C SER A 160 10.15 -0.79 -7.95
N ILE A 161 10.82 -0.56 -6.81
CA ILE A 161 10.14 -0.18 -5.56
C ILE A 161 9.48 1.18 -5.73
N TYR A 162 10.20 2.15 -6.29
CA TYR A 162 9.66 3.49 -6.53
C TYR A 162 8.41 3.44 -7.42
N GLY A 163 8.51 2.76 -8.57
CA GLY A 163 7.40 2.59 -9.51
C GLY A 163 6.20 1.91 -8.86
N ARG A 164 6.44 0.95 -7.96
CA ARG A 164 5.38 0.29 -7.19
C ARG A 164 4.69 1.22 -6.21
N ILE A 165 5.43 2.03 -5.47
CA ILE A 165 4.84 3.00 -4.54
C ILE A 165 3.92 3.93 -5.33
N VAL A 166 4.41 4.51 -6.41
CA VAL A 166 3.64 5.44 -7.26
C VAL A 166 2.41 4.74 -7.85
N PHE A 167 2.58 3.54 -8.40
CA PHE A 167 1.48 2.78 -8.98
C PHE A 167 0.43 2.38 -7.93
N ALA A 168 0.86 1.88 -6.78
CA ALA A 168 -0.01 1.45 -5.69
C ALA A 168 -0.85 2.61 -5.16
N THR A 169 -0.21 3.75 -4.85
CA THR A 169 -0.92 4.94 -4.36
C THR A 169 -1.95 5.44 -5.37
N LYS A 170 -1.59 5.53 -6.65
CA LYS A 170 -2.51 5.98 -7.69
C LYS A 170 -3.69 5.01 -7.85
N HIS A 171 -3.39 3.73 -8.02
CA HIS A 171 -4.41 2.72 -8.27
C HIS A 171 -5.35 2.53 -7.08
N LEU A 172 -4.84 2.55 -5.85
CA LEU A 172 -5.67 2.47 -4.64
C LEU A 172 -6.60 3.68 -4.50
N ARG A 173 -6.11 4.90 -4.75
CA ARG A 173 -6.96 6.10 -4.72
C ARG A 173 -8.07 6.02 -5.76
N GLU A 174 -7.75 5.60 -6.98
CA GLU A 174 -8.74 5.39 -8.04
C GLU A 174 -9.74 4.29 -7.69
N LEU A 175 -9.29 3.19 -7.06
CA LEU A 175 -10.14 2.12 -6.57
C LEU A 175 -11.12 2.64 -5.51
N ILE A 176 -10.64 3.35 -4.50
CA ILE A 176 -11.46 3.87 -3.39
C ILE A 176 -12.52 4.86 -3.91
N LYS A 177 -12.15 5.73 -4.86
CA LYS A 177 -13.08 6.71 -5.47
C LYS A 177 -14.28 6.09 -6.18
N LYS A 178 -14.19 4.81 -6.59
CA LYS A 178 -15.28 4.09 -7.24
C LYS A 178 -16.38 3.69 -6.26
N PHE A 179 -16.13 3.72 -4.96
CA PHE A 179 -17.06 3.23 -3.95
C PHE A 179 -17.82 4.35 -3.23
N ASP A 180 -19.08 4.07 -2.95
CA ASP A 180 -19.91 4.77 -1.97
C ASP A 180 -20.17 3.80 -0.83
N ILE A 181 -19.55 4.05 0.32
CA ILE A 181 -19.52 3.10 1.44
C ILE A 181 -20.67 3.43 2.38
N GLU A 182 -21.61 2.50 2.50
CA GLU A 182 -22.73 2.54 3.45
C GLU A 182 -22.33 1.93 4.80
#